data_AF-A0A4R9WV61-F1
#
_entry.id   AF-A0A4R9WV61-F1
#
_cell.length_a   1.000
_cell.length_b   1.000
_cell.length_c   1.000
_cell.angle_alpha   90.00
_cell.angle_beta   90.00
_cell.angle_gamma   90.00
#
_symmetry.space_group_name_H-M   'P 1'
#
loop_
_entity.id
_entity.type
_entity.pdbx_description
1 polymer ?
#
loop_
_entity_poly.entity_id
_entity_poly.type
_entity_poly.pdbx_seq_one_letter_code
_entity_poly.pdbx_strand_id
1 'polypeptide(L)'
;LAKTGDEAAVERDILHDHGSAHPIYPAATLQSWRTPIVLFEPLDTSNQSIIGFDMFSEPVRRAAIEKAMADDRQHASGLVQLGQGQGQEQTYPGFLVFVRLNVETAPD
;
A
#
# COMPACT_ATOMS: atom_id res chain seq x y z
N LEU A 1 2.49 5.13 5.78
CA LEU A 1 2.80 4.06 6.76
C LEU A 1 1.89 4.29 7.97
N ALA A 2 1.18 3.27 8.44
CA ALA A 2 0.35 3.35 9.65
C ALA A 2 0.83 2.32 10.67
N LYS A 3 0.78 2.64 11.97
CA LYS A 3 1.03 1.63 13.01
C LYS A 3 -0.21 0.74 13.11
N THR A 4 -0.01 -0.56 13.27
CA THR A 4 -1.14 -1.49 13.45
C THR A 4 -1.95 -1.12 14.68
N GLY A 5 -3.27 -0.96 14.51
CA GLY A 5 -4.21 -0.45 15.52
C GLY A 5 -4.42 1.07 15.50
N ASP A 6 -3.71 1.80 14.63
CA ASP A 6 -3.83 3.26 14.45
C ASP A 6 -4.16 3.62 12.98
N GLU A 7 -4.93 2.75 12.32
CA GLU A 7 -5.34 2.89 10.93
C GLU A 7 -6.30 4.08 10.69
N ALA A 8 -7.02 4.51 11.72
CA ALA A 8 -8.13 5.46 11.61
C ALA A 8 -7.74 6.83 11.06
N ALA A 9 -6.49 7.28 11.24
CA ALA A 9 -6.03 8.51 10.62
C ALA A 9 -5.95 8.36 9.10
N VAL A 10 -5.33 7.29 8.62
CA VAL A 10 -5.18 7.02 7.18
C VAL A 10 -6.52 6.76 6.52
N GLU A 11 -7.42 6.03 7.17
CA GLU A 11 -8.78 5.79 6.65
C GLU A 11 -9.60 7.08 6.51
N ARG A 12 -9.41 8.07 7.41
CA ARG A 12 -10.03 9.40 7.28
C ARG A 12 -9.46 10.18 6.10
N ASP A 13 -8.16 10.14 5.89
CA ASP A 13 -7.51 10.80 4.75
C ASP A 13 -8.00 10.19 3.43
N ILE A 14 -8.07 8.85 3.35
CA ILE A 14 -8.66 8.14 2.21
C ILE A 14 -10.11 8.56 1.97
N LEU A 15 -10.94 8.63 3.01
CA LEU A 15 -12.33 9.07 2.89
C LEU A 15 -12.43 10.50 2.35
N HIS A 16 -11.58 11.39 2.84
CA HIS A 16 -11.54 12.78 2.39
C HIS A 16 -11.16 12.88 0.90
N ASP A 17 -10.13 12.15 0.47
CA ASP A 17 -9.55 12.27 -0.87
C ASP A 17 -10.39 11.57 -1.94
N HIS A 18 -11.01 10.43 -1.60
CA HIS A 18 -11.79 9.63 -2.54
C HIS A 18 -13.31 9.85 -2.43
N GLY A 19 -13.78 10.52 -1.39
CA GLY A 19 -15.22 10.73 -1.12
C GLY A 19 -15.98 9.48 -0.69
N SER A 20 -15.28 8.35 -0.50
CA SER A 20 -15.84 7.08 -0.03
C SER A 20 -14.89 6.38 0.93
N ALA A 21 -15.46 5.69 1.92
CA ALA A 21 -14.69 5.00 2.93
C ALA A 21 -14.07 3.71 2.35
N HIS A 22 -12.76 3.56 2.51
CA HIS A 22 -12.08 2.30 2.23
C HIS A 22 -11.33 1.87 3.51
N PRO A 23 -11.77 0.79 4.18
CA PRO A 23 -11.06 0.29 5.33
C PRO A 23 -9.71 -0.30 4.91
N ILE A 24 -8.70 -0.22 5.78
CA ILE A 24 -7.42 -0.88 5.54
C ILE A 24 -7.61 -2.40 5.65
N TYR A 25 -7.14 -3.14 4.65
CA TYR A 25 -7.36 -4.58 4.57
C TYR A 25 -6.10 -5.35 4.09
N PRO A 26 -5.95 -6.64 4.45
CA PRO A 26 -6.84 -7.45 5.29
C PRO A 26 -6.92 -6.95 6.74
N ALA A 27 -8.02 -7.19 7.43
CA ALA A 27 -8.21 -6.71 8.81
C ALA A 27 -7.16 -7.31 9.78
N ALA A 28 -6.82 -8.59 9.59
CA ALA A 28 -5.82 -9.27 10.38
C ALA A 28 -4.41 -9.05 9.83
N THR A 29 -3.48 -8.75 10.72
CA THR A 29 -2.05 -8.63 10.39
C THR A 29 -1.22 -9.05 11.60
N LEU A 30 -0.05 -9.60 11.34
CA LEU A 30 0.97 -9.89 12.35
C LEU A 30 2.08 -8.84 12.37
N GLN A 31 2.01 -7.85 11.46
CA GLN A 31 3.02 -6.80 11.33
C GLN A 31 2.72 -5.65 12.29
N SER A 32 3.75 -4.99 12.81
CA SER A 32 3.59 -3.80 13.65
C SER A 32 3.24 -2.53 12.86
N TRP A 33 3.45 -2.57 11.55
CA TRP A 33 3.20 -1.47 10.61
C TRP A 33 2.42 -1.96 9.39
N ARG A 34 1.68 -1.04 8.79
CA ARG A 34 0.83 -1.22 7.61
C ARG A 34 1.26 -0.24 6.52
N THR A 35 1.21 -0.67 5.26
CA THR A 35 1.44 0.18 4.09
C THR A 35 0.24 0.10 3.14
N PRO A 36 -0.91 0.69 3.53
CA PRO A 36 -2.09 0.73 2.67
C PRO A 36 -1.83 1.53 1.40
N ILE A 37 -2.44 1.11 0.29
CA ILE A 37 -2.53 1.96 -0.91
C ILE A 37 -3.51 3.10 -0.61
N VAL A 38 -3.00 4.33 -0.63
CA VAL A 38 -3.80 5.55 -0.44
C VAL A 38 -4.13 6.25 -1.76
N LEU A 39 -3.29 6.07 -2.77
CA LEU A 39 -3.42 6.64 -4.12
C LEU A 39 -3.08 5.57 -5.16
N PHE A 40 -3.84 5.53 -6.25
CA PHE A 40 -3.63 4.60 -7.36
C PHE A 40 -4.18 5.20 -8.65
N GLU A 41 -3.49 5.00 -9.78
CA GLU A 41 -3.91 5.49 -11.08
C GLU A 41 -3.71 4.43 -12.18
N PRO A 42 -4.63 4.31 -13.16
CA PRO A 42 -5.91 5.01 -13.21
C PRO A 42 -6.90 4.45 -12.17
N LEU A 43 -7.58 5.34 -11.44
CA LEU A 43 -8.63 4.93 -10.50
C LEU A 43 -9.99 4.80 -11.22
N ASP A 44 -10.11 3.81 -12.10
CA ASP A 44 -11.40 3.40 -12.63
C ASP A 44 -12.17 2.51 -11.64
N THR A 45 -13.44 2.22 -11.95
CA THR A 45 -14.31 1.39 -11.11
C THR A 45 -13.76 0.00 -10.82
N SER A 46 -12.92 -0.57 -11.69
CA SER A 46 -12.32 -1.89 -11.49
C SER A 46 -11.18 -1.88 -10.46
N ASN A 47 -10.62 -0.69 -10.20
CA ASN A 47 -9.46 -0.50 -9.33
C ASN A 47 -9.79 0.12 -7.96
N GLN A 48 -11.03 0.57 -7.72
CA GLN A 48 -11.40 1.19 -6.43
C GLN A 48 -11.15 0.28 -5.23
N SER A 49 -11.35 -1.03 -5.40
CA SER A 49 -11.08 -2.03 -4.36
C SER A 49 -9.62 -2.08 -3.93
N ILE A 50 -8.68 -1.59 -4.74
CA ILE A 50 -7.25 -1.59 -4.41
C ILE A 50 -6.90 -0.61 -3.29
N ILE A 51 -7.69 0.46 -3.14
CA ILE A 51 -7.48 1.47 -2.09
C ILE A 51 -7.71 0.82 -0.73
N GLY A 52 -6.81 1.08 0.21
CA GLY A 52 -6.79 0.45 1.53
C GLY A 52 -6.07 -0.90 1.58
N PHE A 53 -5.67 -1.50 0.44
CA PHE A 53 -4.90 -2.74 0.47
C PHE A 53 -3.54 -2.54 1.13
N ASP A 54 -3.27 -3.29 2.19
CA ASP A 54 -2.01 -3.28 2.91
C ASP A 54 -0.93 -4.05 2.15
N MET A 55 -0.08 -3.33 1.44
CA MET A 55 1.06 -3.90 0.71
C MET A 55 2.04 -4.67 1.61
N PHE A 56 2.03 -4.43 2.93
CA PHE A 56 2.88 -5.08 3.91
C PHE A 56 2.36 -6.47 4.33
N SER A 57 1.12 -6.83 3.98
CA SER A 57 0.58 -8.17 4.28
C SER A 57 1.28 -9.25 3.45
N GLU A 58 1.70 -8.91 2.23
CA GLU A 58 2.32 -9.84 1.28
C GLU A 58 3.85 -9.93 1.47
N PRO A 59 4.42 -11.11 1.81
CA PRO A 59 5.84 -11.24 2.16
C PRO A 59 6.81 -10.75 1.08
N VAL A 60 6.49 -11.02 -0.20
CA VAL A 60 7.35 -10.63 -1.34
C VAL A 60 7.36 -9.12 -1.55
N ARG A 61 6.21 -8.46 -1.35
CA ARG A 61 6.10 -6.99 -1.43
C ARG A 61 6.78 -6.35 -0.23
N ARG A 62 6.49 -6.86 0.99
CA ARG A 62 7.10 -6.39 2.25
C ARG A 62 8.63 -6.40 2.19
N ALA A 63 9.25 -7.49 1.74
CA ALA A 63 10.71 -7.57 1.65
C ALA A 63 11.34 -6.50 0.74
N ALA A 64 10.65 -6.07 -0.33
CA ALA A 64 11.14 -5.01 -1.21
C ALA A 64 10.91 -3.62 -0.60
N ILE A 65 9.78 -3.40 0.07
CA ILE A 65 9.51 -2.15 0.79
C ILE A 65 10.49 -1.96 1.95
N GLU A 66 10.74 -3.00 2.75
CA GLU A 66 11.71 -2.95 3.86
C GLU A 66 13.10 -2.56 3.39
N LYS A 67 13.55 -3.09 2.24
CA LYS A 67 14.83 -2.71 1.63
C LYS A 67 14.82 -1.24 1.20
N ALA A 68 13.79 -0.80 0.49
CA ALA A 68 13.65 0.60 0.07
C ALA A 68 13.59 1.57 1.26
N MET A 69 13.02 1.14 2.39
CA MET A 69 13.03 1.91 3.63
C MET A 69 14.40 1.93 4.32
N ALA A 70 15.18 0.85 4.22
CA ALA A 70 16.44 0.70 4.92
C ALA A 70 17.59 1.49 4.27
N ASP A 71 17.60 1.61 2.93
CA ASP A 71 18.71 2.21 2.20
C ASP A 71 18.35 3.42 1.33
N ASP A 72 17.07 3.85 1.33
CA ASP A 72 16.55 4.93 0.51
C ASP A 72 16.77 4.75 -1.00
N ARG A 73 16.91 3.49 -1.47
CA ARG A 73 17.04 3.15 -2.89
C ARG A 73 15.76 2.50 -3.44
N GLN A 74 15.70 2.41 -4.77
CA GLN A 74 14.62 1.70 -5.45
C GLN A 74 14.83 0.20 -5.33
N HIS A 75 13.80 -0.55 -4.92
CA HIS A 75 13.84 -2.01 -4.86
C HIS A 75 12.63 -2.62 -5.55
N ALA A 76 12.89 -3.54 -6.48
CA ALA A 76 11.85 -4.35 -7.09
C ALA A 76 11.43 -5.49 -6.16
N SER A 77 10.14 -5.84 -6.18
CA SER A 77 9.66 -7.10 -5.64
C SER A 77 10.16 -8.27 -6.46
N GLY A 78 10.07 -9.48 -5.89
CA GLY A 78 10.06 -10.69 -6.70
C GLY A 78 8.79 -10.80 -7.57
N LEU A 79 8.63 -11.94 -8.25
CA LEU A 79 7.42 -12.25 -8.99
C LEU A 79 6.20 -12.27 -8.06
N VAL A 80 5.17 -11.52 -8.42
CA VAL A 80 3.87 -11.48 -7.74
C VAL A 80 2.75 -11.58 -8.75
N GLN A 81 1.56 -11.89 -8.25
CA GLN A 81 0.33 -11.79 -9.03
C GLN A 81 -0.31 -10.42 -8.74
N LEU A 82 -0.26 -9.50 -9.70
CA LEU A 82 -0.84 -8.16 -9.62
C LEU A 82 -2.36 -8.27 -9.63
N GLY A 83 -3.05 -7.53 -8.75
CA GLY A 83 -4.52 -7.59 -8.58
C GLY A 83 -5.01 -8.71 -7.65
N GLN A 84 -4.15 -9.69 -7.33
CA GLN A 84 -4.52 -10.82 -6.46
C GLN A 84 -4.85 -10.36 -5.05
N GLY A 85 -6.03 -10.74 -4.56
CA GLY A 85 -6.49 -10.39 -3.21
C GLY A 85 -6.89 -8.91 -3.06
N GLN A 86 -6.86 -8.14 -4.14
CA GLN A 86 -7.14 -6.71 -4.17
C GLN A 86 -8.48 -6.37 -4.83
N GLY A 87 -9.33 -7.38 -5.06
CA GLY A 87 -10.65 -7.22 -5.66
C GLY A 87 -10.65 -6.85 -7.15
N GLN A 88 -9.54 -7.05 -7.87
CA GLN A 88 -9.48 -6.89 -9.32
C GLN A 88 -10.03 -8.13 -10.04
N GLU A 89 -10.72 -7.92 -11.16
CA GLU A 89 -11.30 -9.00 -11.98
C GLU A 89 -10.23 -9.85 -12.68
N GLN A 90 -9.12 -9.21 -13.06
CA GLN A 90 -8.02 -9.85 -13.76
C GLN A 90 -6.76 -9.74 -12.93
N THR A 91 -5.90 -10.74 -13.08
CA THR A 91 -4.60 -10.75 -12.43
C THR A 91 -3.49 -11.05 -13.42
N TYR A 92 -2.32 -10.46 -13.19
CA TYR A 92 -1.18 -10.58 -14.09
C TYR A 92 0.09 -10.96 -13.34
N PRO A 93 0.92 -11.88 -13.84
CA PRO A 93 2.25 -12.09 -13.31
C PRO A 93 3.09 -10.83 -13.57
N GLY A 94 3.77 -10.33 -12.54
CA GLY A 94 4.59 -9.12 -12.64
C GLY A 94 5.41 -8.84 -11.40
N PHE A 95 5.86 -7.60 -11.27
CA PHE A 95 6.59 -7.09 -10.11
C PHE A 95 6.25 -5.62 -9.88
N LEU A 96 6.50 -5.15 -8.66
CA LEU A 96 6.37 -3.74 -8.27
C LEU A 96 7.75 -3.18 -7.96
N VAL A 97 7.99 -1.91 -8.24
CA VAL A 97 9.19 -1.19 -7.81
C VAL A 97 8.80 -0.22 -6.71
N PHE A 98 9.43 -0.33 -5.55
CA PHE A 98 9.17 0.54 -4.41
C PHE A 98 10.28 1.56 -4.26
N VAL A 99 9.88 2.80 -3.95
CA VAL A 99 10.77 3.92 -3.64
C VAL A 99 10.24 4.56 -2.37
N ARG A 100 11.15 4.88 -1.44
CA ARG A 100 10.80 5.66 -0.27
C ARG A 100 10.74 7.14 -0.65
N LEU A 101 9.58 7.76 -0.44
CA LEU A 101 9.45 9.20 -0.50
C LEU A 101 9.95 9.79 0.82
N ASN A 102 11.11 10.43 0.78
CA ASN A 102 11.60 11.25 1.89
C ASN A 102 11.13 12.69 1.64
N VAL A 103 10.11 13.10 2.39
CA VAL A 103 9.76 14.52 2.46
C VAL A 103 10.69 15.13 3.50
N GLU A 104 11.60 16.01 3.09
CA GLU A 104 12.19 16.96 4.04
C GLU A 104 11.00 17.74 4.60
N THR A 105 10.60 17.42 5.83
CA THR A 105 9.71 18.29 6.58
C THR A 105 10.34 19.67 6.52
N ALA A 106 9.58 20.65 6.02
CA ALA A 106 10.04 22.03 5.89
C ALA A 106 10.78 22.43 7.18
N PRO A 107 11.93 23.14 7.09
CA PRO A 107 12.68 23.52 8.28
C PRO A 107 11.76 24.31 9.22
N ASP A 108 11.83 23.97 10.50
CA ASP A 108 11.09 24.61 11.61
C ASP A 108 11.12 26.14 11.55
#